data_AF-U3U123-F1
#
_entry.id   AF-U3U123-F1
#
_cell.length_a   1.000
_cell.length_b   1.000
_cell.length_c   1.000
_cell.angle_alpha   90.00
_cell.angle_beta   90.00
_cell.angle_gamma   90.00
#
_symmetry.space_group_name_H-M   'P 1'
#
loop_
_entity.id
_entity.type
_entity.pdbx_description
1 polymer ?
#
loop_
_entity_poly.entity_id
_entity_poly.type
_entity_poly.pdbx_seq_one_letter_code
_entity_poly.pdbx_strand_id
1 'polypeptide(L)'
;MSEAALRSSRERPGDGLREHAQQQCARHPGLSGIHPLNDGLDAFAARYLLMGMAQHTIDVQYYIWHNDMSGRLLFSALLDAAERGVQVRLLLDDNNTPGLDETLAELDRHPNIAVRLFNPFSFRTLCALGYLTDFARLNRRMHNKSLTVDGAVTLVGGRNIGDEYFGTGNEPLFTDLDVLALGPAVDELAEDFARYWHSKAVSLLRSVVDTGAPPHEAVRLPPEWQQSEAVQRYLARLEKSSFVCQLEQGSLSMT
;
A
#
# COMPACT_ATOMS: atom_id res chain seq x y z
N MET A 1 22.41 1.08 5.28
CA MET A 1 22.90 0.91 3.90
C MET A 1 21.99 1.68 2.95
N SER A 2 22.38 1.94 1.69
CA SER A 2 21.52 2.67 0.71
C SER A 2 20.26 1.86 0.36
N GLU A 3 19.20 2.50 -0.17
CA GLU A 3 18.03 1.84 -0.79
C GLU A 3 18.46 0.70 -1.75
N ALA A 4 19.63 0.84 -2.37
CA ALA A 4 20.29 -0.19 -3.19
C ALA A 4 20.58 -1.52 -2.46
N ALA A 5 20.85 -1.51 -1.15
CA ALA A 5 21.09 -2.74 -0.38
C ALA A 5 19.79 -3.51 -0.08
N LEU A 6 18.68 -2.80 0.16
CA LEU A 6 17.34 -3.39 0.23
C LEU A 6 16.84 -3.87 -1.14
N ARG A 7 17.42 -3.37 -2.25
CA ARG A 7 17.17 -3.87 -3.61
C ARG A 7 17.91 -5.19 -3.89
N SER A 8 19.11 -5.38 -3.32
CA SER A 8 19.94 -6.57 -3.56
C SER A 8 19.37 -7.87 -2.96
N SER A 9 18.56 -7.83 -1.90
CA SER A 9 17.89 -9.04 -1.38
C SER A 9 16.73 -9.53 -2.27
N ARG A 10 16.30 -8.72 -3.25
CA ARG A 10 15.13 -8.93 -4.12
C ARG A 10 15.39 -9.83 -5.35
N GLU A 11 16.64 -10.25 -5.58
CA GLU A 11 17.04 -11.03 -6.76
C GLU A 11 17.07 -12.55 -6.55
N ARG A 12 16.65 -13.07 -5.38
CA ARG A 12 16.65 -14.52 -5.16
C ARG A 12 15.42 -15.17 -5.82
N PRO A 13 15.59 -16.08 -6.80
CA PRO A 13 14.52 -16.94 -7.27
C PRO A 13 14.29 -18.03 -6.22
N GLY A 14 13.59 -17.67 -5.14
CA GLY A 14 12.93 -18.64 -4.27
C GLY A 14 11.51 -18.84 -4.75
N ASP A 15 10.97 -20.03 -4.52
CA ASP A 15 9.55 -20.39 -4.68
C ASP A 15 8.67 -19.17 -4.35
N GLY A 16 7.92 -18.68 -5.34
CA GLY A 16 7.26 -17.37 -5.26
C GLY A 16 6.33 -17.25 -4.05
N LEU A 17 5.97 -16.02 -3.66
CA LEU A 17 5.03 -15.74 -2.55
C LEU A 17 3.78 -16.64 -2.62
N ARG A 18 3.27 -16.87 -3.83
CA ARG A 18 2.17 -17.80 -4.13
C ARG A 18 2.46 -19.24 -3.72
N GLU A 19 3.61 -19.77 -4.09
CA GLU A 19 3.97 -21.17 -3.82
C GLU A 19 4.10 -21.42 -2.33
N HIS A 20 4.73 -20.48 -1.60
CA HIS A 20 4.80 -20.57 -0.15
C HIS A 20 3.40 -20.54 0.50
N ALA A 21 2.56 -19.57 0.11
CA ALA A 21 1.20 -19.47 0.62
C ALA A 21 0.38 -20.73 0.33
N GLN A 22 0.49 -21.29 -0.89
CA GLN A 22 -0.18 -22.53 -1.28
C GLN A 22 0.28 -23.73 -0.45
N GLN A 23 1.58 -23.87 -0.18
CA GLN A 23 2.11 -24.94 0.66
C GLN A 23 1.55 -24.87 2.09
N GLN A 24 1.43 -23.67 2.67
CA GLN A 24 0.82 -23.48 3.99
C GLN A 24 -0.67 -23.81 3.96
N CYS A 25 -1.41 -23.31 2.98
CA CYS A 25 -2.85 -23.56 2.85
C CYS A 25 -3.16 -25.06 2.62
N ALA A 26 -2.31 -25.78 1.88
CA ALA A 26 -2.47 -27.21 1.65
C ALA A 26 -2.37 -28.05 2.93
N ARG A 27 -1.63 -27.58 3.94
CA ARG A 27 -1.54 -28.23 5.27
C ARG A 27 -2.79 -27.98 6.13
N HIS A 28 -3.55 -26.93 5.82
CA HIS A 28 -4.73 -26.51 6.57
C HIS A 28 -5.92 -26.20 5.65
N PRO A 29 -6.48 -27.19 4.91
CA PRO A 29 -7.49 -26.93 3.90
C PRO A 29 -8.73 -26.23 4.46
N GLY A 30 -9.16 -25.15 3.80
CA GLY A 30 -10.35 -24.38 4.19
C GLY A 30 -10.16 -23.44 5.38
N LEU A 31 -8.96 -23.39 5.97
CA LEU A 31 -8.63 -22.45 7.04
C LEU A 31 -7.78 -21.30 6.50
N SER A 32 -7.99 -20.11 7.07
CA SER A 32 -7.11 -18.97 6.83
C SER A 32 -6.03 -18.94 7.91
N GLY A 33 -4.78 -18.72 7.51
CA GLY A 33 -3.72 -18.44 8.46
C GLY A 33 -3.70 -16.94 8.75
N ILE A 34 -3.59 -16.57 10.03
CA ILE A 34 -3.62 -15.17 10.48
C ILE A 34 -2.34 -14.85 11.28
N HIS A 35 -1.73 -13.70 11.00
CA HIS A 35 -0.64 -13.14 11.80
C HIS A 35 -0.96 -11.70 12.21
N PRO A 36 -1.10 -11.39 13.51
CA PRO A 36 -1.39 -10.04 13.97
C PRO A 36 -0.14 -9.14 13.89
N LEU A 37 -0.31 -7.94 13.34
CA LEU A 37 0.70 -6.89 13.22
C LEU A 37 0.34 -5.76 14.19
N ASN A 38 0.74 -5.94 15.44
CA ASN A 38 0.46 -4.98 16.51
C ASN A 38 1.35 -3.73 16.42
N ASP A 39 2.60 -3.91 16.00
CA ASP A 39 3.60 -2.85 15.93
C ASP A 39 3.57 -2.14 14.57
N GLY A 40 3.73 -0.82 14.58
CA GLY A 40 3.73 0.01 13.36
C GLY A 40 4.92 -0.27 12.44
N LEU A 41 6.09 -0.62 13.00
CA LEU A 41 7.27 -0.98 12.21
C LEU A 41 7.03 -2.26 11.42
N ASP A 42 6.49 -3.29 12.06
CA ASP A 42 6.21 -4.58 11.41
C ASP A 42 5.07 -4.44 10.40
N ALA A 43 4.06 -3.61 10.70
CA ALA A 43 2.98 -3.28 9.76
C ALA A 43 3.50 -2.57 8.49
N PHE A 44 4.43 -1.62 8.63
CA PHE A 44 5.10 -1.00 7.49
C PHE A 44 5.97 -2.01 6.74
N ALA A 45 6.79 -2.75 7.47
CA ALA A 45 7.73 -3.73 6.93
C ALA A 45 7.01 -4.76 6.06
N ALA A 46 5.89 -5.29 6.54
CA ALA A 46 5.07 -6.25 5.82
C ALA A 46 4.62 -5.70 4.46
N ARG A 47 4.10 -4.47 4.43
CA ARG A 47 3.67 -3.81 3.18
C ARG A 47 4.84 -3.63 2.22
N TYR A 48 5.93 -3.05 2.72
CA TYR A 48 7.10 -2.73 1.91
C TYR A 48 7.74 -4.00 1.31
N LEU A 49 7.90 -5.05 2.12
CA LEU A 49 8.49 -6.31 1.68
C LEU A 49 7.59 -7.09 0.74
N LEU A 50 6.28 -7.17 1.02
CA LEU A 50 5.35 -7.88 0.12
C LEU A 50 5.26 -7.20 -1.25
N MET A 51 5.25 -5.85 -1.32
CA MET A 51 5.35 -5.13 -2.59
C MET A 51 6.69 -5.43 -3.31
N GLY A 52 7.78 -5.57 -2.55
CA GLY A 52 9.09 -5.98 -3.07
C GLY A 52 9.13 -7.43 -3.59
N MET A 53 8.38 -8.34 -2.97
CA MET A 53 8.30 -9.77 -3.32
C MET A 53 7.26 -10.07 -4.41
N ALA A 54 6.36 -9.13 -4.72
CA ALA A 54 5.30 -9.33 -5.69
C ALA A 54 5.84 -9.73 -7.07
N GLN A 55 5.19 -10.72 -7.69
CA GLN A 55 5.55 -11.27 -8.99
C GLN A 55 4.51 -11.04 -10.08
N HIS A 56 3.24 -10.81 -9.72
CA HIS A 56 2.13 -10.77 -10.67
C HIS A 56 1.20 -9.58 -10.47
N THR A 57 0.66 -9.41 -9.25
CA THR A 57 -0.39 -8.42 -9.00
C THR A 57 -0.26 -7.79 -7.62
N ILE A 58 -0.60 -6.50 -7.52
CA ILE A 58 -0.77 -5.82 -6.24
C ILE A 58 -2.09 -5.03 -6.29
N ASP A 59 -2.98 -5.30 -5.35
CA ASP A 59 -4.20 -4.56 -5.13
C ASP A 59 -4.11 -3.76 -3.83
N VAL A 60 -4.31 -2.45 -3.92
CA VAL A 60 -4.11 -1.51 -2.82
C VAL A 60 -5.35 -0.65 -2.64
N GLN A 61 -5.91 -0.63 -1.43
CA GLN A 61 -7.10 0.15 -1.09
C GLN A 61 -6.90 0.90 0.22
N TYR A 62 -6.94 2.24 0.21
CA TYR A 62 -6.74 3.04 1.42
C TYR A 62 -7.64 4.27 1.51
N TYR A 63 -8.09 4.55 2.74
CA TYR A 63 -8.84 5.76 3.08
C TYR A 63 -7.97 7.01 3.15
N ILE A 64 -6.82 6.94 3.83
CA ILE A 64 -5.84 8.03 3.90
C ILE A 64 -4.49 7.50 3.44
N TRP A 65 -3.81 8.31 2.63
CA TRP A 65 -2.42 8.13 2.27
C TRP A 65 -1.72 9.48 2.37
N HIS A 66 -0.68 9.60 3.19
CA HIS A 66 0.05 10.85 3.36
C HIS A 66 1.24 10.97 2.40
N ASN A 67 1.56 12.20 2.01
CA ASN A 67 2.75 12.52 1.20
C ASN A 67 3.98 12.73 2.09
N ASP A 68 4.26 11.76 2.95
CA ASP A 68 5.34 11.76 3.92
C ASP A 68 6.37 10.67 3.62
N MET A 69 7.29 10.40 4.56
CA MET A 69 8.34 9.41 4.34
C MET A 69 7.74 8.03 4.04
N SER A 70 6.85 7.55 4.89
CA SER A 70 6.24 6.23 4.76
C SER A 70 5.44 6.11 3.46
N GLY A 71 4.63 7.13 3.16
CA GLY A 71 3.83 7.15 1.95
C GLY A 71 4.66 7.14 0.68
N ARG A 72 5.74 7.92 0.62
CA ARG A 72 6.65 7.92 -0.54
C ARG A 72 7.44 6.63 -0.67
N LEU A 73 7.89 6.03 0.43
CA LEU A 73 8.57 4.74 0.38
C LEU A 73 7.66 3.64 -0.19
N LEU A 74 6.37 3.64 0.19
CA LEU A 74 5.40 2.68 -0.34
C LEU A 74 5.00 2.98 -1.79
N PHE A 75 4.85 4.25 -2.20
CA PHE A 75 4.66 4.58 -3.61
C PHE A 75 5.86 4.16 -4.47
N SER A 76 7.09 4.40 -3.98
CA SER A 76 8.31 3.94 -4.63
C SER A 76 8.34 2.42 -4.77
N ALA A 77 7.88 1.67 -3.76
CA ALA A 77 7.78 0.21 -3.81
C ALA A 77 6.74 -0.29 -4.84
N LEU A 78 5.60 0.40 -4.98
CA LEU A 78 4.61 0.11 -6.02
C LEU A 78 5.16 0.37 -7.42
N LEU A 79 5.86 1.49 -7.61
CA LEU A 79 6.51 1.81 -8.87
C LEU A 79 7.61 0.78 -9.21
N ASP A 80 8.46 0.42 -8.24
CA ASP A 80 9.47 -0.64 -8.41
C ASP A 80 8.82 -1.97 -8.81
N ALA A 81 7.67 -2.32 -8.24
CA ALA A 81 6.95 -3.54 -8.63
C ALA A 81 6.44 -3.46 -10.07
N ALA A 82 5.86 -2.33 -10.44
CA ALA A 82 5.36 -2.11 -11.79
C ALA A 82 6.48 -2.13 -12.84
N GLU A 83 7.65 -1.57 -12.53
CA GLU A 83 8.87 -1.61 -13.35
C GLU A 83 9.36 -3.05 -13.56
N ARG A 84 9.15 -3.95 -12.59
CA ARG A 84 9.42 -5.40 -12.73
C ARG A 84 8.34 -6.16 -13.55
N GLY A 85 7.26 -5.48 -13.95
CA GLY A 85 6.16 -6.08 -14.72
C GLY A 85 4.93 -6.46 -13.92
N VAL A 86 4.89 -6.16 -12.61
CA VAL A 86 3.75 -6.46 -11.73
C VAL A 86 2.59 -5.52 -12.04
N GLN A 87 1.37 -6.05 -12.12
CA GLN A 87 0.17 -5.25 -12.34
C GLN A 87 -0.34 -4.65 -11.02
N VAL A 88 -0.42 -3.34 -10.94
CA VAL A 88 -0.80 -2.61 -9.72
C VAL A 88 -2.15 -1.92 -9.92
N ARG A 89 -3.08 -2.17 -8.99
CA ARG A 89 -4.35 -1.43 -8.89
C ARG A 89 -4.38 -0.65 -7.58
N LEU A 90 -4.34 0.68 -7.68
CA LEU A 90 -4.36 1.59 -6.53
C LEU A 90 -5.70 2.31 -6.45
N LEU A 91 -6.45 2.06 -5.39
CA LEU A 91 -7.72 2.71 -5.08
C LEU A 91 -7.61 3.57 -3.83
N LEU A 92 -7.77 4.88 -4.00
CA LEU A 92 -7.73 5.83 -2.89
C LEU A 92 -9.07 6.56 -2.72
N ASP A 93 -9.37 6.93 -1.49
CA ASP A 93 -10.48 7.80 -1.17
C ASP A 93 -10.11 9.28 -1.41
N ASP A 94 -10.78 9.96 -2.35
CA ASP A 94 -10.40 11.29 -2.84
C ASP A 94 -10.38 12.40 -1.76
N ASN A 95 -11.11 12.25 -0.67
CA ASN A 95 -11.14 13.24 0.42
C ASN A 95 -9.77 13.46 1.06
N ASN A 96 -8.89 12.45 0.98
CA ASN A 96 -7.60 12.46 1.64
C ASN A 96 -6.43 12.33 0.64
N THR A 97 -6.65 12.72 -0.62
CA THR A 97 -5.60 12.85 -1.64
C THR A 97 -5.08 14.27 -1.94
N PRO A 98 -5.48 15.38 -1.26
CA PRO A 98 -4.84 16.68 -1.49
C PRO A 98 -3.31 16.62 -1.34
N GLY A 99 -2.59 17.16 -2.32
CA GLY A 99 -1.12 17.13 -2.35
C GLY A 99 -0.49 15.85 -2.91
N LEU A 100 -1.30 14.90 -3.41
CA LEU A 100 -0.84 13.69 -4.10
C LEU A 100 -1.04 13.71 -5.61
N ASP A 101 -1.72 14.72 -6.16
CA ASP A 101 -2.14 14.74 -7.57
C ASP A 101 -0.99 14.47 -8.56
N GLU A 102 0.17 15.10 -8.35
CA GLU A 102 1.37 14.88 -9.19
C GLU A 102 1.90 13.45 -9.05
N THR A 103 2.02 12.95 -7.82
CA THR A 103 2.47 11.58 -7.53
C THR A 103 1.53 10.54 -8.14
N LEU A 104 0.21 10.72 -7.99
CA LEU A 104 -0.79 9.80 -8.55
C LEU A 104 -0.81 9.86 -10.08
N ALA A 105 -0.67 11.05 -10.66
CA ALA A 105 -0.59 11.22 -12.11
C ALA A 105 0.67 10.56 -12.68
N GLU A 106 1.80 10.66 -11.99
CA GLU A 106 3.03 9.96 -12.37
C GLU A 106 2.85 8.43 -12.32
N LEU A 107 2.24 7.90 -11.26
CA LEU A 107 1.93 6.47 -11.14
C LEU A 107 0.99 5.99 -12.27
N ASP A 108 -0.12 6.68 -12.53
CA ASP A 108 -1.14 6.28 -13.53
C ASP A 108 -0.62 6.35 -14.98
N ARG A 109 0.53 6.99 -15.23
CA ARG A 109 1.20 6.95 -16.54
C ARG A 109 1.94 5.64 -16.79
N HIS A 110 2.34 4.93 -15.74
CA HIS A 110 3.03 3.67 -15.90
C HIS A 110 2.06 2.60 -16.44
N PRO A 111 2.40 1.86 -17.52
CA PRO A 111 1.45 0.97 -18.20
C PRO A 111 0.92 -0.18 -17.32
N ASN A 112 1.66 -0.54 -16.26
CA ASN A 112 1.27 -1.57 -15.30
C ASN A 112 0.61 -1.02 -14.03
N ILE A 113 0.32 0.28 -13.95
CA ILE A 113 -0.35 0.87 -12.77
C ILE A 113 -1.65 1.52 -13.21
N ALA A 114 -2.75 1.13 -12.57
CA ALA A 114 -4.02 1.82 -12.68
C ALA A 114 -4.34 2.50 -11.35
N VAL A 115 -4.59 3.81 -11.39
CA VAL A 115 -5.01 4.59 -10.23
C VAL A 115 -6.48 4.99 -10.38
N ARG A 116 -7.26 4.76 -9.34
CA ARG A 116 -8.67 5.16 -9.26
C ARG A 116 -8.98 5.87 -7.96
N LEU A 117 -9.97 6.76 -8.03
CA LEU A 117 -10.42 7.55 -6.89
C LEU A 117 -11.86 7.20 -6.54
N PHE A 118 -12.09 6.89 -5.27
CA PHE A 118 -13.41 6.64 -4.71
C PHE A 118 -14.09 7.97 -4.37
N ASN A 119 -15.29 8.13 -4.92
CA ASN A 119 -16.24 9.21 -4.69
C ASN A 119 -15.58 10.60 -4.72
N PRO A 120 -15.00 11.01 -5.87
CA PRO A 120 -14.30 12.27 -5.97
C PRO A 120 -15.22 13.48 -5.79
N PHE A 121 -14.64 14.58 -5.34
CA PHE A 121 -15.34 15.87 -5.29
C PHE A 121 -15.45 16.46 -6.69
N SER A 122 -16.63 16.99 -7.03
CA SER A 122 -16.81 17.74 -8.29
C SER A 122 -15.98 19.02 -8.33
N PHE A 123 -15.64 19.58 -7.16
CA PHE A 123 -14.78 20.76 -6.99
C PHE A 123 -13.77 20.52 -5.86
N ARG A 124 -12.62 19.91 -6.18
CA ARG A 124 -11.57 19.56 -5.20
C ARG A 124 -10.91 20.77 -4.52
N THR A 125 -10.97 21.96 -5.13
CA THR A 125 -10.49 23.22 -4.53
C THR A 125 -11.49 23.87 -3.57
N LEU A 126 -12.77 23.46 -3.62
CA LEU A 126 -13.86 24.00 -2.80
C LEU A 126 -14.61 22.86 -2.10
N CYS A 127 -13.90 21.94 -1.45
CA CYS A 127 -14.50 20.76 -0.79
C CYS A 127 -15.65 21.13 0.16
N ALA A 128 -15.54 22.25 0.90
CA ALA A 128 -16.59 22.76 1.77
C ALA A 128 -17.91 23.08 1.01
N LEU A 129 -17.81 23.64 -0.19
CA LEU A 129 -18.97 23.88 -1.06
C LEU A 129 -19.54 22.57 -1.64
N GLY A 130 -18.66 21.60 -1.89
CA GLY A 130 -19.05 20.23 -2.25
C GLY A 130 -19.93 19.59 -1.17
N TYR A 131 -19.50 19.63 0.09
CA TYR A 131 -20.28 19.10 1.21
C TYR A 131 -21.62 19.82 1.41
N LEU A 132 -21.70 21.12 1.12
CA LEU A 132 -22.97 21.86 1.19
C LEU A 132 -23.96 21.45 0.09
N THR A 133 -23.47 21.04 -1.08
CA THR A 133 -24.30 20.74 -2.25
C THR A 133 -24.60 19.26 -2.44
N ASP A 134 -23.75 18.36 -1.95
CA ASP A 134 -23.95 16.90 -2.02
C ASP A 134 -23.42 16.15 -0.79
N PHE A 135 -23.90 16.56 0.39
CA PHE A 135 -23.51 15.98 1.67
C PHE A 135 -23.72 14.46 1.73
N ALA A 136 -24.88 13.96 1.30
CA ALA A 136 -25.25 12.55 1.44
C ALA A 136 -24.35 11.62 0.61
N ARG A 137 -23.95 12.04 -0.59
CA ARG A 137 -22.99 11.31 -1.40
C ARG A 137 -21.60 11.41 -0.79
N LEU A 138 -21.13 12.61 -0.47
CA LEU A 138 -19.76 12.84 -0.01
C LEU A 138 -19.47 12.24 1.36
N ASN A 139 -20.48 12.11 2.21
CA ASN A 139 -20.33 11.45 3.52
C ASN A 139 -20.21 9.91 3.42
N ARG A 140 -20.42 9.31 2.24
CA ARG A 140 -20.11 7.91 1.96
C ARG A 140 -18.66 7.80 1.51
N ARG A 141 -17.76 7.48 2.45
CA ARG A 141 -16.33 7.28 2.19
C ARG A 141 -15.93 5.82 2.26
N MET A 142 -14.87 5.46 1.54
CA MET A 142 -14.26 4.14 1.58
C MET A 142 -13.23 4.10 2.71
N HIS A 143 -13.58 3.48 3.84
CA HIS A 143 -12.70 3.38 5.02
C HIS A 143 -11.80 2.13 5.04
N ASN A 144 -11.85 1.32 3.98
CA ASN A 144 -11.04 0.13 3.80
C ASN A 144 -9.53 0.46 3.76
N LYS A 145 -8.73 -0.46 4.29
CA LYS A 145 -7.27 -0.40 4.34
C LYS A 145 -6.77 -1.80 4.09
N SER A 146 -6.44 -2.09 2.84
CA SER A 146 -6.00 -3.42 2.45
C SER A 146 -4.91 -3.37 1.38
N LEU A 147 -4.09 -4.41 1.41
CA LEU A 147 -3.04 -4.69 0.44
C LEU A 147 -3.10 -6.18 0.14
N THR A 148 -3.41 -6.56 -1.08
CA THR A 148 -3.36 -7.96 -1.53
C THR A 148 -2.26 -8.13 -2.55
N VAL A 149 -1.34 -9.06 -2.32
CA VAL A 149 -0.21 -9.35 -3.21
C VAL A 149 -0.37 -10.74 -3.81
N ASP A 150 -0.26 -10.78 -5.13
CA ASP A 150 -0.34 -11.97 -5.96
C ASP A 150 -1.59 -12.82 -5.73
N GLY A 151 -2.65 -12.29 -5.12
CA GLY A 151 -3.81 -13.09 -4.70
C GLY A 151 -3.44 -14.25 -3.76
N ALA A 152 -2.32 -14.13 -3.03
CA ALA A 152 -1.80 -15.17 -2.15
C ALA A 152 -1.68 -14.72 -0.70
N VAL A 153 -1.42 -13.43 -0.48
CA VAL A 153 -1.27 -12.83 0.84
C VAL A 153 -2.03 -11.52 0.86
N THR A 154 -2.73 -11.26 1.96
CA THR A 154 -3.42 -9.99 2.15
C THR A 154 -3.11 -9.38 3.50
N LEU A 155 -3.01 -8.06 3.55
CA LEU A 155 -3.03 -7.28 4.77
C LEU A 155 -4.35 -6.53 4.86
N VAL A 156 -4.89 -6.45 6.07
CA VAL A 156 -6.08 -5.66 6.40
C VAL A 156 -6.02 -5.18 7.83
N GLY A 157 -6.54 -3.99 8.09
CA GLY A 157 -6.57 -3.46 9.44
C GLY A 157 -7.01 -2.01 9.53
N GLY A 158 -6.58 -1.35 10.60
CA GLY A 158 -6.94 0.04 10.88
C GLY A 158 -5.90 1.08 10.45
N ARG A 159 -4.64 0.68 10.20
CA ARG A 159 -3.55 1.63 9.90
C ARG A 159 -3.68 2.22 8.50
N ASN A 160 -3.84 3.53 8.40
CA ASN A 160 -3.66 4.26 7.15
C ASN A 160 -2.17 4.30 6.77
N ILE A 161 -1.86 4.89 5.61
CA ILE A 161 -0.47 5.16 5.23
C ILE A 161 -0.08 6.56 5.69
N GLY A 162 0.80 6.62 6.69
CA GLY A 162 1.38 7.86 7.20
C GLY A 162 2.37 7.60 8.34
N ASP A 163 3.27 8.55 8.57
CA ASP A 163 4.37 8.44 9.51
C ASP A 163 3.91 8.21 10.96
N GLU A 164 2.76 8.77 11.33
CA GLU A 164 2.11 8.62 12.63
C GLU A 164 1.54 7.21 12.87
N TYR A 165 1.31 6.43 11.81
CA TYR A 165 0.84 5.04 11.92
C TYR A 165 1.99 4.04 12.01
N PHE A 166 3.21 4.43 11.62
CA PHE A 166 4.36 3.52 11.52
C PHE A 166 5.52 3.87 12.45
N GLY A 167 5.41 4.99 13.18
CA GLY A 167 6.43 5.42 14.14
C GLY A 167 7.75 5.82 13.46
N THR A 168 7.64 6.40 12.27
CA THR A 168 8.75 6.97 11.47
C THR A 168 9.02 8.44 11.80
N GLY A 169 7.99 9.16 12.27
CA GLY A 169 8.05 10.58 12.60
C GLY A 169 8.27 10.87 14.10
N ASN A 170 8.26 12.16 14.45
CA ASN A 170 8.28 12.64 15.84
C ASN A 170 6.86 12.77 16.45
N GLU A 171 5.83 12.46 15.66
CA GLU A 171 4.43 12.54 16.07
C GLU A 171 4.04 11.43 17.06
N PRO A 172 2.99 11.63 17.87
CA PRO A 172 2.43 10.57 18.69
C PRO A 172 2.04 9.35 17.85
N LEU A 173 2.51 8.17 18.25
CA LEU A 173 2.20 6.92 17.55
C LEU A 173 0.72 6.57 17.70
N PHE A 174 0.01 6.45 16.58
CA PHE A 174 -1.32 5.87 16.55
C PHE A 174 -1.24 4.37 16.81
N THR A 175 -1.96 3.93 17.84
CA THR A 175 -2.09 2.51 18.18
C THR A 175 -3.23 1.92 17.38
N ASP A 176 -2.94 0.90 16.59
CA ASP A 176 -3.90 0.21 15.75
C ASP A 176 -3.42 -1.23 15.49
N LEU A 177 -4.28 -2.04 14.87
CA LEU A 177 -4.00 -3.43 14.55
C LEU A 177 -4.18 -3.67 13.05
N ASP A 178 -3.18 -4.29 12.45
CA ASP A 178 -3.32 -4.95 11.15
C ASP A 178 -3.19 -6.46 11.31
N VAL A 179 -3.62 -7.17 10.29
CA VAL A 179 -3.52 -8.62 10.18
C VAL A 179 -2.96 -8.96 8.81
N LEU A 180 -1.95 -9.82 8.77
CA LEU A 180 -1.52 -10.52 7.57
C LEU A 180 -2.26 -11.86 7.51
N ALA A 181 -2.88 -12.15 6.36
CA ALA A 181 -3.70 -13.34 6.17
C ALA A 181 -3.33 -14.10 4.90
N LEU A 182 -3.49 -15.42 4.98
CA LEU A 182 -3.34 -16.41 3.90
C LEU A 182 -4.61 -17.24 3.77
N GLY A 183 -4.80 -17.88 2.62
CA GLY A 183 -5.91 -18.82 2.42
C GLY A 183 -7.23 -18.13 2.06
N PRO A 184 -8.40 -18.71 2.41
CA PRO A 184 -9.71 -18.23 1.96
C PRO A 184 -9.98 -16.74 2.21
N ALA A 185 -9.44 -16.15 3.28
CA ALA A 185 -9.57 -14.72 3.57
C ALA A 185 -8.99 -13.82 2.45
N VAL A 186 -8.00 -14.31 1.69
CA VAL A 186 -7.43 -13.59 0.55
C VAL A 186 -8.45 -13.45 -0.57
N ASP A 187 -9.18 -14.52 -0.87
CA ASP A 187 -10.21 -14.53 -1.90
C ASP A 187 -11.37 -13.59 -1.52
N GLU A 188 -11.83 -13.64 -0.27
CA GLU A 188 -12.88 -12.75 0.23
C GLU A 188 -12.50 -11.26 0.13
N LEU A 189 -11.24 -10.93 0.43
CA LEU A 189 -10.73 -9.56 0.30
C LEU A 189 -10.54 -9.14 -1.15
N ALA A 190 -10.07 -10.02 -2.02
CA ALA A 190 -9.96 -9.75 -3.45
C ALA A 190 -11.34 -9.48 -4.07
N GLU A 191 -12.37 -10.21 -3.64
CA GLU A 191 -13.76 -9.94 -4.02
C GLU A 191 -14.24 -8.57 -3.51
N ASP A 192 -13.96 -8.21 -2.25
CA ASP A 192 -14.31 -6.89 -1.73
C ASP A 192 -13.64 -5.76 -2.50
N PHE A 193 -12.33 -5.89 -2.75
CA PHE A 193 -11.59 -4.96 -3.58
C PHE A 193 -12.23 -4.81 -4.95
N ALA A 194 -12.57 -5.92 -5.62
CA ALA A 194 -13.20 -5.92 -6.93
C ALA A 194 -14.57 -5.23 -6.92
N ARG A 195 -15.37 -5.39 -5.85
CA ARG A 195 -16.66 -4.68 -5.68
C ARG A 195 -16.46 -3.16 -5.65
N TYR A 196 -15.49 -2.67 -4.90
CA TYR A 196 -15.17 -1.25 -4.87
C TYR A 196 -14.59 -0.77 -6.20
N TRP A 197 -13.61 -1.49 -6.75
CA TRP A 197 -12.90 -1.13 -7.97
C TRP A 197 -13.82 -0.90 -9.17
N HIS A 198 -14.89 -1.69 -9.28
CA HIS A 198 -15.88 -1.60 -10.35
C HIS A 198 -17.16 -0.84 -9.96
N SER A 199 -17.20 -0.25 -8.76
CA SER A 199 -18.35 0.54 -8.29
C SER A 199 -18.55 1.80 -9.14
N LYS A 200 -19.81 2.20 -9.31
CA LYS A 200 -20.18 3.49 -9.94
C LYS A 200 -19.65 4.70 -9.18
N ALA A 201 -19.30 4.53 -7.90
CA ALA A 201 -18.71 5.59 -7.09
C ALA A 201 -17.23 5.83 -7.40
N VAL A 202 -16.58 4.94 -8.16
CA VAL A 202 -15.16 5.04 -8.49
C VAL A 202 -14.97 5.71 -9.85
N SER A 203 -14.02 6.63 -9.91
CA SER A 203 -13.62 7.33 -11.12
C SER A 203 -12.16 7.01 -11.49
N LEU A 204 -11.85 7.04 -12.79
CA LEU A 204 -10.48 6.96 -13.27
C LEU A 204 -9.72 8.23 -12.89
N LEU A 205 -8.44 8.13 -12.53
CA LEU A 205 -7.65 9.31 -12.13
C LEU A 205 -7.70 10.43 -13.17
N ARG A 206 -7.48 10.10 -14.46
CA ARG A 206 -7.53 11.05 -15.59
C ARG A 206 -8.85 11.81 -15.79
N SER A 207 -9.93 11.38 -15.14
CA SER A 207 -11.22 12.09 -15.16
C SER A 207 -11.39 13.10 -14.02
N VAL A 208 -10.45 13.11 -13.08
CA VAL A 208 -10.47 13.89 -11.83
C VAL A 208 -9.28 14.84 -11.72
N VAL A 209 -8.09 14.39 -12.15
CA VAL A 209 -6.82 15.12 -12.08
C VAL A 209 -6.28 15.36 -13.48
N ASP A 210 -5.69 16.54 -13.71
CA ASP A 210 -4.95 16.82 -14.93
C ASP A 210 -3.62 16.04 -14.93
N THR A 211 -3.53 15.04 -15.80
CA THR A 211 -2.35 14.19 -15.94
C THR A 211 -1.34 14.71 -16.98
N GLY A 212 -1.54 15.91 -17.53
CA GLY A 212 -0.69 16.53 -18.56
C GLY A 212 0.57 17.23 -18.05
N ALA A 213 0.73 17.42 -16.74
CA ALA A 213 1.91 18.06 -16.16
C ALA A 213 3.19 17.23 -16.41
N PRO A 214 4.35 17.85 -16.65
CA PRO A 214 5.60 17.12 -16.89
C PRO A 214 5.98 16.21 -15.71
N PRO A 215 6.71 15.11 -15.95
CA PRO A 215 7.19 14.25 -14.88
C PRO A 215 8.09 15.06 -13.94
N HIS A 216 7.65 15.19 -12.70
CA HIS A 216 8.49 15.55 -11.58
C HIS A 216 8.70 14.24 -10.83
N GLU A 217 9.89 13.92 -10.32
CA GLU A 217 10.18 12.68 -9.55
C GLU A 217 9.38 12.65 -8.22
N ALA A 218 8.06 12.68 -8.31
CA ALA A 218 7.11 12.92 -7.23
C ALA A 218 6.72 11.62 -6.53
N VAL A 219 6.98 10.48 -7.16
CA VAL A 219 6.82 9.14 -6.56
C VAL A 219 7.99 8.77 -5.66
N ARG A 220 9.22 9.10 -6.07
CA ARG A 220 10.42 8.69 -5.35
C ARG A 220 10.60 9.50 -4.06
N LEU A 221 11.29 8.91 -3.09
CA LEU A 221 11.68 9.63 -1.89
C LEU A 221 12.73 10.69 -2.27
N PRO A 222 12.55 11.97 -1.93
CA PRO A 222 13.49 13.01 -2.31
C PRO A 222 14.90 12.73 -1.74
N PRO A 223 15.98 13.06 -2.47
CA PRO A 223 17.36 12.81 -2.01
C PRO A 223 17.66 13.41 -0.62
N GLU A 224 17.09 14.57 -0.32
CA GLU A 224 17.20 15.23 0.98
C GLU A 224 16.59 14.41 2.13
N TRP A 225 15.50 13.68 1.87
CA TRP A 225 14.84 12.83 2.86
C TRP A 225 15.59 11.51 3.00
N GLN A 226 16.08 10.93 1.90
CA GLN A 226 16.89 9.71 1.91
C GLN A 226 18.10 9.83 2.84
N GLN A 227 18.73 11.00 2.88
CA GLN A 227 19.92 11.27 3.70
C GLN A 227 19.58 11.71 5.14
N SER A 228 18.31 11.90 5.47
CA SER A 228 17.91 12.32 6.81
C SER A 228 18.19 11.24 7.86
N GLU A 229 18.58 11.66 9.07
CA GLU A 229 18.84 10.74 10.17
C GLU A 229 17.59 9.92 10.54
N ALA A 230 16.40 10.52 10.42
CA ALA A 230 15.13 9.85 10.68
C ALA A 230 14.91 8.65 9.75
N VAL A 231 15.09 8.84 8.44
CA VAL A 231 14.98 7.78 7.43
C VAL A 231 16.02 6.70 7.68
N GLN A 232 17.29 7.08 7.86
CA GLN A 232 18.37 6.12 8.09
C GLN A 232 18.15 5.29 9.35
N ARG A 233 17.70 5.93 10.45
CA ARG A 233 17.35 5.23 11.69
C ARG A 233 16.19 4.27 11.47
N TYR A 234 15.17 4.66 10.72
CA TYR A 234 14.02 3.81 10.48
C TYR A 234 14.36 2.59 9.61
N LEU A 235 15.09 2.79 8.50
CA LEU A 235 15.59 1.69 7.66
C LEU A 235 16.49 0.74 8.46
N ALA A 236 17.34 1.26 9.35
CA ALA A 236 18.17 0.42 10.22
C ALA A 236 17.36 -0.38 11.25
N ARG A 237 16.17 0.10 11.67
CA ARG A 237 15.25 -0.68 12.52
C ARG A 237 14.58 -1.80 11.72
N LEU A 238 14.17 -1.53 10.48
CA LEU A 238 13.62 -2.55 9.59
C LEU A 238 14.64 -3.68 9.35
N GLU A 239 15.89 -3.33 9.03
CA GLU A 239 16.98 -4.31 8.81
C GLU A 239 17.21 -5.24 10.01
N LYS A 240 16.92 -4.78 11.24
CA LYS A 240 17.13 -5.53 12.48
C LYS A 240 15.87 -6.23 12.98
N SER A 241 14.72 -6.06 12.33
CA SER A 241 13.47 -6.66 12.78
C SER A 241 13.51 -8.18 12.56
N SER A 242 13.23 -8.93 13.63
CA SER A 242 13.06 -10.38 13.54
C SER A 242 11.87 -10.76 12.67
N PHE A 243 10.84 -9.92 12.64
CA PHE A 243 9.66 -10.12 11.80
C PHE A 243 10.04 -10.05 10.32
N VAL A 244 10.85 -9.07 9.92
CA VAL A 244 11.37 -8.96 8.54
C VAL A 244 12.12 -10.22 8.12
N CYS A 245 13.03 -10.68 8.99
CA CYS A 245 13.80 -11.90 8.74
C CYS A 245 12.90 -13.14 8.59
N GLN A 246 11.88 -13.27 9.43
CA GLN A 246 10.91 -14.37 9.37
C GLN A 246 10.04 -14.31 8.11
N LEU A 247 9.59 -13.12 7.72
CA LEU A 247 8.76 -12.92 6.52
C LEU A 247 9.54 -13.25 5.24
N GLU A 248 10.77 -12.75 5.11
CA GLU A 248 11.64 -13.04 3.95
C GLU A 248 12.00 -14.53 3.83
N GLN A 249 12.05 -15.24 4.96
CA GLN A 249 12.35 -16.68 5.00
C GLN A 249 11.10 -17.57 4.88
N GLY A 250 9.89 -16.99 4.86
CA GLY A 250 8.65 -17.76 4.93
C GLY A 250 8.52 -18.59 6.22
N SER A 251 9.12 -18.14 7.32
CA SER A 251 9.07 -18.83 8.62
C SER A 251 8.13 -18.15 9.61
N LEU A 252 7.37 -17.15 9.15
CA LEU A 252 6.38 -16.45 9.96
C LEU A 252 5.29 -17.42 10.45
N SER A 253 5.07 -17.45 11.77
CA SER A 253 4.03 -18.27 12.35
C SER A 253 2.65 -17.67 12.06
N MET A 254 1.75 -18.49 11.53
CA MET A 254 0.35 -18.17 11.31
C MET A 254 -0.48 -18.96 12.32
N THR A 255 -1.51 -18.35 12.89
CA THR A 255 -2.52 -19.03 13.74
C THR A 255 -3.77 -19.33 12.97
#